data_AF-A0A2M7SBQ0-F1
#
_entry.id   AF-A0A2M7SBQ0-F1
#
_cell.length_a   1.000
_cell.length_b   1.000
_cell.length_c   1.000
_cell.angle_alpha   90.00
_cell.angle_beta   90.00
_cell.angle_gamma   90.00
#
_symmetry.space_group_name_H-M   'P 1'
#
loop_
_entity.id
_entity.type
_entity.pdbx_description
1 polymer ?
#
loop_
_entity_poly.entity_id
_entity_poly.type
_entity_poly.pdbx_seq_one_letter_code
_entity_poly.pdbx_strand_id
1 'polypeptide(L)' 'LKAKYTLILGGDELAKGIIMLRDMRSSTQKEIPLADLESELKMLKS' A
#
# COMPACT_ATOMS: atom_id res chain seq x y z
N LEU A 1 5.51 6.59 15.93
CA LEU A 1 5.84 6.23 14.53
C LEU A 1 5.62 7.46 13.64
N LYS A 2 6.53 7.77 12.70
CA LYS A 2 6.42 8.90 11.74
C LYS A 2 6.27 8.43 10.28
N ALA A 3 5.69 7.24 10.07
CA ALA A 3 5.47 6.71 8.71
C ALA A 3 4.32 7.47 8.03
N LYS A 4 4.55 7.96 6.80
CA LYS A 4 3.52 8.62 5.99
C LYS A 4 2.55 7.61 5.37
N TYR A 5 3.07 6.44 5.01
CA TYR A 5 2.34 5.33 4.40
C TYR A 5 2.65 4.05 5.15
N THR A 6 1.66 3.16 5.23
CA THR A 6 1.80 1.80 5.79
C THR A 6 1.24 0.79 4.81
N LEU A 7 1.97 -0.31 4.63
CA LEU A 7 1.53 -1.45 3.84
C LEU A 7 0.87 -2.47 4.77
N ILE A 8 -0.31 -2.95 4.42
CA ILE A 8 -1.02 -4.03 5.12
C ILE A 8 -1.03 -5.22 4.16
N LEU A 9 -0.57 -6.36 4.67
CA LEU A 9 -0.33 -7.55 3.89
C LEU A 9 -0.62 -8.78 4.75
N GLY A 10 -1.76 -9.41 4.51
CA GLY A 10 -2.20 -10.64 5.14
C GLY A 10 -2.26 -11.80 4.15
N GLY A 11 -2.76 -12.94 4.61
CA GLY A 11 -2.87 -14.16 3.79
C GLY A 11 -3.84 -14.00 2.62
N ASP A 12 -4.95 -13.30 2.83
CA ASP A 12 -5.96 -13.07 1.78
C ASP A 12 -5.45 -12.14 0.70
N GLU A 13 -4.72 -11.09 1.07
CA GLU A 13 -4.11 -10.16 0.13
C GLU A 13 -3.06 -10.86 -0.75
N LEU A 14 -2.21 -11.70 -0.12
CA LEU A 14 -1.24 -12.51 -0.84
C LEU A 14 -1.89 -13.50 -1.80
N ALA A 15 -2.94 -14.20 -1.37
CA ALA A 15 -3.65 -15.16 -2.21
C ALA A 15 -4.29 -14.50 -3.45
N LYS A 16 -4.69 -13.23 -3.33
CA LYS A 16 -5.30 -12.44 -4.40
C LYS A 16 -4.28 -11.65 -5.23
N GLY A 17 -3.00 -11.64 -4.83
CA GLY A 17 -1.96 -10.85 -5.51
C GLY A 17 -2.13 -9.34 -5.33
N ILE A 18 -2.79 -8.91 -4.26
CA ILE A 18 -3.05 -7.51 -3.92
C ILE A 18 -2.34 -7.13 -2.62
N ILE A 19 -2.34 -5.84 -2.32
CA ILE A 19 -1.85 -5.26 -1.08
C ILE A 19 -2.73 -4.06 -0.72
N MET A 20 -2.78 -3.75 0.57
CA MET A 20 -3.52 -2.61 1.09
C MET A 20 -2.54 -1.50 1.48
N LEU A 21 -2.55 -0.41 0.73
CA LEU A 21 -1.75 0.77 1.05
C LEU A 21 -2.60 1.77 1.83
N ARG A 22 -2.19 2.06 3.06
CA ARG A 22 -2.83 3.04 3.93
C ARG A 22 -2.01 4.32 4.00
N ASP A 23 -2.66 5.44 3.71
CA ASP A 23 -2.13 6.78 3.93
C ASP A 23 -2.49 7.23 5.35
N MET A 24 -1.48 7.53 6.15
CA MET A 24 -1.65 7.89 7.55
C MET A 24 -2.06 9.36 7.75
N ARG A 25 -1.98 10.19 6.69
CA ARG A 25 -2.38 11.60 6.71
C ARG A 25 -3.87 11.76 6.47
N SER A 26 -4.39 11.07 5.45
CA SER A 26 -5.81 11.08 5.09
C SER A 26 -6.62 10.00 5.79
N SER A 27 -5.95 9.03 6.45
CA SER A 27 -6.57 7.82 6.99
C SER A 27 -7.34 7.00 5.95
N THR A 28 -6.98 7.14 4.67
CA THR A 28 -7.55 6.37 3.57
C THR A 28 -6.71 5.12 3.30
N GLN A 29 -7.35 4.13 2.72
CA GLN A 29 -6.71 2.88 2.31
C GLN A 29 -7.13 2.55 0.88
N LYS A 30 -6.20 2.05 0.09
CA LYS A 30 -6.45 1.58 -1.27
C LYS A 30 -5.89 0.18 -1.46
N GLU A 31 -6.66 -0.64 -2.15
CA GLU A 31 -6.18 -1.90 -2.69
C GLU A 31 -5.40 -1.59 -3.97
N ILE A 32 -4.18 -2.12 -4.06
CA ILE A 32 -3.36 -2.04 -5.26
C ILE A 32 -2.80 -3.43 -5.59
N PRO A 33 -2.62 -3.78 -6.88
CA PRO A 33 -1.93 -5.00 -7.24
C PRO A 33 -0.52 -5.01 -6.67
N LEU A 34 -0.07 -6.15 -6.15
CA LEU A 34 1.29 -6.29 -5.60
C LEU A 34 2.36 -5.99 -6.66
N ALA A 35 2.08 -6.32 -7.92
CA ALA A 35 2.97 -6.03 -9.05
C ALA A 35 3.19 -4.52 -9.26
N ASP A 36 2.23 -3.67 -8.87
CA ASP A 36 2.29 -2.22 -9.08
C ASP A 36 2.90 -1.47 -7.88
N LEU A 37 3.26 -2.18 -6.80
CA LEU A 37 3.76 -1.57 -5.57
C LEU A 37 4.96 -0.64 -5.80
N GLU A 38 5.93 -1.06 -6.61
CA GLU A 38 7.14 -0.26 -6.85
C GLU A 38 6.80 1.07 -7.55
N SER A 39 5.93 1.01 -8.56
CA SER A 39 5.46 2.18 -9.31
C SER A 39 4.71 3.14 -8.40
N GLU A 40 3.82 2.62 -7.56
CA GLU A 40 3.08 3.39 -6.57
C GLU A 40 3.99 4.08 -5.56
N LEU A 41 4.99 3.36 -5.02
CA LEU A 41 5.96 3.95 -4.08
C LEU A 41 6.83 5.04 -4.72
N LYS A 42 7.17 4.93 -6.01
CA LYS A 42 7.91 5.97 -6.74
C LYS A 42 7.06 7.24 -6.89
N MET A 43 5.78 7.10 -7.21
CA MET A 43 4.85 8.24 -7.32
C MET A 43 4.68 8.98 -5.99
N LEU A 44 4.67 8.25 -4.86
CA LEU A 44 4.53 8.84 -3.52
C LEU A 44 5.80 9.52 -2.98
N LYS A 45 6.96 9.29 -3.61
CA LYS A 45 8.24 9.89 -3.23
C LYS A 45 8.56 11.20 -3.94
N SER A 46 7.77 11.60 -4.95
CA SER A 46 7.95 12.86 -5.70
C SER A 46 7.36 14.07 -4.98
#